data_AF-A0A959V6D0-F1
#
_entry.id   AF-A0A959V6D0-F1
#
_cell.length_a   1.000
_cell.length_b   1.000
_cell.length_c   1.000
_cell.angle_alpha   90.00
_cell.angle_beta   90.00
_cell.angle_gamma   90.00
#
_symmetry.space_group_name_H-M   'P 1'
#
loop_
_entity.id
_entity.type
_entity.pdbx_description
1 polymer ?
#
loop_
_entity_poly.entity_id
_entity_poly.type
_entity_poly.pdbx_seq_one_letter_code
_entity_poly.pdbx_strand_id
1 'polypeptide(L)'
;MIIGIGGVSNSGKSALAKLIMDSFDSGKAVVICQDDFTLPIDKIRKTGDHIDWESPQSVDFKRYQETLKEASSRYEVVIAEGLMAFHSSELFDIYDKKIYVTISKSEFVKRKRNDLRWGKEPEWYIEHIWESFLKYGQPKNESDILIIDGEKTIELPAVLNFLST
;
A
#
# COMPACT_ATOMS: atom_id res chain seq x y z
N MET A 1 9.44 13.45 -7.20
CA MET A 1 7.99 13.13 -7.22
C MET A 1 7.74 11.94 -6.29
N ILE A 2 6.69 11.98 -5.46
CA ILE A 2 6.26 10.88 -4.59
C ILE A 2 4.90 10.36 -5.08
N ILE A 3 4.83 9.07 -5.38
CA ILE A 3 3.63 8.36 -5.82
C ILE A 3 3.13 7.50 -4.67
N GLY A 4 1.91 7.73 -4.19
CA GLY A 4 1.24 6.88 -3.20
C GLY A 4 0.42 5.78 -3.88
N ILE A 5 0.66 4.51 -3.54
CA ILE A 5 -0.09 3.35 -4.04
C ILE A 5 -0.75 2.62 -2.86
N GLY A 6 -2.07 2.76 -2.74
CA GLY A 6 -2.87 2.11 -1.69
C GLY A 6 -3.74 0.97 -2.20
N GLY A 7 -4.25 0.16 -1.28
CA GLY A 7 -5.14 -0.97 -1.60
C GLY A 7 -5.02 -2.13 -0.61
N VAL A 8 -6.05 -2.98 -0.57
CA VAL A 8 -6.10 -4.12 0.36
C VAL A 8 -4.93 -5.10 0.15
N SER A 9 -4.59 -5.90 1.15
CA SER A 9 -3.60 -6.98 0.99
C SER A 9 -3.91 -7.84 -0.25
N ASN A 10 -2.87 -8.27 -0.96
CA ASN A 10 -2.98 -9.06 -2.20
C ASN A 10 -3.75 -8.40 -3.37
N SER A 11 -3.99 -7.08 -3.35
CA SER A 11 -4.63 -6.36 -4.47
C SER A 11 -3.73 -6.17 -5.70
N GLY A 12 -2.42 -6.29 -5.56
CA GLY A 12 -1.44 -6.10 -6.64
C GLY A 12 -0.58 -4.83 -6.52
N LYS A 13 -0.70 -4.06 -5.44
CA LYS A 13 0.08 -2.82 -5.20
C LYS A 13 1.58 -2.98 -5.45
N SER A 14 2.24 -3.94 -4.80
CA SER A 14 3.69 -4.10 -4.89
C SER A 14 4.13 -4.52 -6.30
N ALA A 15 3.29 -5.29 -7.01
CA ALA A 15 3.53 -5.62 -8.41
C ALA A 15 3.42 -4.38 -9.31
N LEU A 16 2.39 -3.55 -9.12
CA LEU A 16 2.25 -2.28 -9.81
C LEU A 16 3.41 -1.32 -9.50
N ALA A 17 3.80 -1.19 -8.23
CA ALA A 17 4.92 -0.37 -7.78
C ALA A 17 6.21 -0.77 -8.50
N LYS A 18 6.45 -2.09 -8.61
CA LYS A 18 7.60 -2.64 -9.34
C LYS A 18 7.55 -2.31 -10.84
N LEU A 19 6.39 -2.49 -11.49
CA LEU A 19 6.21 -2.15 -12.90
C LEU A 19 6.45 -0.65 -13.18
N ILE A 20 5.94 0.22 -12.31
CA ILE A 20 6.18 1.67 -12.41
C ILE A 20 7.67 1.96 -12.24
N MET A 21 8.32 1.41 -11.19
CA MET A 21 9.76 1.61 -10.95
C MET A 21 10.62 1.17 -12.15
N ASP A 22 10.33 0.01 -12.73
CA ASP A 22 11.07 -0.57 -13.86
C ASP A 22 10.86 0.21 -15.17
N SER A 23 9.91 1.15 -15.21
CA SER A 23 9.69 2.06 -16.34
C SER A 23 10.61 3.29 -16.33
N PHE A 24 11.37 3.50 -15.24
CA PHE A 24 12.36 4.58 -15.12
C PHE A 24 13.79 4.03 -15.26
N ASP A 25 14.74 4.90 -15.63
CA ASP A 25 16.15 4.48 -15.71
C ASP A 25 16.66 3.98 -14.35
N SER A 26 17.59 3.04 -14.39
CA SER A 26 18.20 2.46 -13.19
C SER A 26 18.74 3.54 -12.27
N GLY A 27 18.36 3.46 -10.99
CA GLY A 27 18.78 4.40 -9.94
C GLY A 27 17.94 5.68 -9.84
N LYS A 28 17.01 5.94 -10.76
CA LYS A 28 16.13 7.14 -10.69
C LYS A 28 14.89 6.96 -9.82
N ALA A 29 14.41 5.73 -9.71
CA ALA A 29 13.21 5.40 -8.96
C ALA A 29 13.49 4.42 -7.81
N VAL A 30 12.72 4.54 -6.73
CA VAL A 30 12.77 3.63 -5.59
C VAL A 30 11.36 3.29 -5.09
N VAL A 31 11.15 2.06 -4.63
CA VAL A 31 9.94 1.63 -3.92
C VAL A 31 10.23 1.59 -2.42
N ILE A 32 9.34 2.19 -1.63
CA ILE A 32 9.36 2.14 -0.17
C ILE A 32 8.07 1.43 0.27
N CYS A 33 8.24 0.25 0.87
CA CYS A 33 7.13 -0.57 1.35
C CYS A 33 6.77 -0.19 2.78
N GLN A 34 5.49 0.06 3.06
CA GLN A 34 5.00 0.38 4.40
C GLN A 34 5.31 -0.72 5.43
N ASP A 35 5.35 -1.98 5.00
CA ASP A 35 5.59 -3.14 5.88
C ASP A 35 6.99 -3.09 6.54
N ASP A 36 7.96 -2.39 5.94
CA ASP A 36 9.32 -2.18 6.47
C ASP A 36 9.34 -1.24 7.70
N PHE A 37 8.22 -0.58 7.99
CA PHE A 37 8.06 0.40 9.06
C PHE A 37 7.17 -0.09 10.20
N THR A 38 6.95 -1.40 10.28
CA THR A 38 6.26 -2.01 11.42
C THR A 38 7.03 -1.80 12.72
N LEU A 39 6.28 -1.61 13.81
CA LEU A 39 6.84 -1.54 15.16
C LEU A 39 7.29 -2.94 15.63
N PRO A 40 8.19 -3.00 16.62
CA PRO A 40 8.52 -4.25 17.31
C PRO A 40 7.27 -4.98 17.82
N ILE A 41 7.25 -6.32 17.67
CA ILE A 41 6.09 -7.19 17.98
C ILE A 41 5.56 -6.97 19.40
N ASP A 42 6.44 -6.72 20.38
CA ASP A 42 6.09 -6.47 21.78
C ASP A 42 5.33 -5.16 22.01
N LYS A 43 5.37 -4.23 21.05
CA LYS A 43 4.64 -2.97 21.07
C LYS A 43 3.31 -3.02 20.32
N ILE A 44 3.06 -4.09 19.55
CA ILE A 44 1.85 -4.24 18.74
C ILE A 44 0.81 -5.03 19.54
N ARG A 45 -0.43 -4.57 19.48
CA ARG A 45 -1.55 -5.23 20.15
C ARG A 45 -1.90 -6.53 19.45
N LYS A 46 -2.56 -7.41 20.19
CA LYS A 46 -3.16 -8.62 19.63
C LYS A 46 -4.63 -8.43 19.35
N THR A 47 -5.11 -9.10 18.30
CA THR A 47 -6.52 -9.37 18.07
C THR A 47 -6.71 -10.88 18.28
N GLY A 48 -7.43 -11.27 19.34
CA GLY A 48 -7.43 -12.66 19.80
C GLY A 48 -6.01 -13.15 20.16
N ASP A 49 -5.55 -14.18 19.48
CA ASP A 49 -4.21 -14.77 19.60
C ASP A 49 -3.19 -14.27 18.54
N HIS A 50 -3.62 -13.46 17.57
CA HIS A 50 -2.79 -12.96 16.47
C HIS A 50 -2.27 -11.54 16.75
N ILE A 51 -1.07 -11.22 16.23
CA ILE A 51 -0.57 -9.84 16.21
C ILE A 51 -1.41 -9.04 15.22
N ASP A 52 -1.89 -7.87 15.64
CA ASP A 52 -2.73 -7.01 14.81
C ASP A 52 -1.87 -6.08 13.95
N TRP A 53 -1.42 -6.59 12.80
CA TRP A 53 -0.66 -5.82 11.81
C TRP A 53 -1.53 -4.79 11.07
N GLU A 54 -2.85 -4.96 11.10
CA GLU A 54 -3.82 -4.25 10.26
C GLU A 54 -4.28 -2.92 10.88
N SER A 55 -3.72 -2.57 12.04
CA SER A 55 -4.00 -1.35 12.77
C SER A 55 -2.94 -0.27 12.50
N PRO A 56 -3.30 1.02 12.44
CA PRO A 56 -2.33 2.10 12.36
C PRO A 56 -1.32 2.14 13.51
N GLN A 57 -1.66 1.54 14.66
CA GLN A 57 -0.72 1.44 15.80
C GLN A 57 0.37 0.37 15.58
N SER A 58 0.31 -0.41 14.51
CA SER A 58 1.35 -1.37 14.14
C SER A 58 2.50 -0.73 13.35
N VAL A 59 2.33 0.50 12.83
CA VAL A 59 3.27 1.16 11.90
C VAL A 59 3.86 2.42 12.52
N ASP A 60 5.17 2.60 12.38
CA ASP A 60 5.88 3.85 12.66
C ASP A 60 5.70 4.83 11.49
N PHE A 61 4.52 5.46 11.43
CA PHE A 61 4.21 6.43 10.37
C PHE A 61 5.13 7.64 10.38
N LYS A 62 5.70 8.01 11.53
CA LYS A 62 6.65 9.11 11.60
C LYS A 62 7.93 8.76 10.84
N ARG A 63 8.53 7.60 11.16
CA ARG A 63 9.71 7.11 10.44
C ARG A 63 9.43 6.89 8.96
N TYR A 64 8.24 6.38 8.63
CA TYR A 64 7.81 6.21 7.23
C TYR A 64 7.80 7.55 6.48
N GLN A 65 7.10 8.55 6.99
CA GLN A 65 7.01 9.88 6.39
C GLN A 65 8.37 10.58 6.25
N GLU A 66 9.23 10.48 7.28
CA GLU A 66 10.59 11.02 7.24
C GLU A 66 11.41 10.35 6.14
N THR A 67 11.29 9.02 5.99
CA THR A 67 12.00 8.26 4.96
C THR A 67 11.52 8.61 3.55
N LEU A 68 10.21 8.81 3.35
CA LEU A 68 9.66 9.25 2.06
C LEU A 68 10.23 10.62 1.65
N LYS A 69 10.31 11.56 2.60
CA LYS A 69 10.87 12.91 2.38
C LYS A 69 12.38 12.87 2.13
N GLU A 70 13.13 12.04 2.85
CA GLU A 70 14.55 11.87 2.60
C GLU A 70 14.79 11.26 1.21
N ALA A 71 14.05 10.22 0.85
CA ALA A 71 14.17 9.57 -0.45
C ALA A 71 13.84 10.52 -1.60
N SER A 72 12.86 11.42 -1.44
CA SER A 72 12.50 12.37 -2.51
C SER A 72 13.56 13.43 -2.78
N SER A 73 14.54 13.58 -1.88
CA SER A 73 15.75 14.40 -2.14
C SER A 73 16.85 13.66 -2.90
N ARG A 74 16.76 12.32 -3.00
CA ARG A 74 17.79 11.45 -3.61
C ARG A 74 17.35 10.81 -4.93
N TYR A 75 16.06 10.54 -5.06
CA TYR A 75 15.47 9.88 -6.22
C TYR A 75 14.53 10.83 -6.96
N GLU A 76 14.50 10.73 -8.28
CA GLU A 76 13.56 11.48 -9.11
C GLU A 76 12.12 11.04 -8.81
N VAL A 77 11.92 9.74 -8.60
CA VAL A 77 10.63 9.12 -8.29
C VAL A 77 10.72 8.23 -7.05
N VAL A 78 9.84 8.49 -6.08
CA VAL A 78 9.66 7.64 -4.89
C VAL A 78 8.26 7.03 -4.96
N ILE A 79 8.16 5.72 -4.86
CA ILE A 79 6.90 4.98 -4.89
C ILE A 79 6.63 4.46 -3.47
N ALA A 80 5.68 5.08 -2.80
CA ALA A 80 5.23 4.73 -1.46
C ALA A 80 4.05 3.76 -1.56
N GLU A 81 4.21 2.51 -1.16
CA GLU A 81 3.15 1.49 -1.28
C GLU A 81 2.80 0.84 0.04
N GLY A 82 1.50 0.60 0.28
CA GLY A 82 1.07 -0.03 1.53
C GLY A 82 -0.44 -0.20 1.68
N LEU A 83 -0.84 -1.03 2.64
CA LEU A 83 -2.24 -1.23 3.02
C LEU A 83 -2.90 0.06 3.51
N MET A 84 -2.16 0.83 4.29
CA MET A 84 -2.58 2.08 4.93
C MET A 84 -1.91 3.29 4.27
N ALA A 85 -1.65 3.23 2.95
CA ALA A 85 -1.00 4.33 2.24
C ALA A 85 -1.80 5.65 2.34
N PHE A 86 -3.14 5.58 2.44
CA PHE A 86 -4.04 6.73 2.52
C PHE A 86 -4.67 6.94 3.90
N HIS A 87 -4.04 6.41 4.94
CA HIS A 87 -4.59 6.43 6.30
C HIS A 87 -4.80 7.85 6.87
N SER A 88 -3.85 8.76 6.58
CA SER A 88 -3.82 10.11 7.14
C SER A 88 -3.76 11.17 6.04
N SER A 89 -4.31 12.36 6.34
CA SER A 89 -4.20 13.55 5.49
C SER A 89 -2.75 13.88 5.20
N GLU A 90 -1.88 13.71 6.18
CA GLU A 90 -0.46 14.01 6.09
C GLU A 90 0.24 13.13 5.05
N LEU A 91 -0.12 11.84 4.94
CA LEU A 91 0.39 11.00 3.86
C LEU A 91 -0.21 11.41 2.51
N PHE A 92 -1.51 11.66 2.50
CA PHE A 92 -2.22 12.08 1.30
C PHE A 92 -1.61 13.35 0.68
N ASP A 93 -1.25 14.32 1.52
CA ASP A 93 -0.68 15.60 1.11
C ASP A 93 0.80 15.49 0.68
N ILE A 94 1.52 14.47 1.16
CA ILE A 94 2.91 14.21 0.73
C ILE A 94 2.96 13.63 -0.69
N TYR A 95 1.90 12.95 -1.14
CA TYR A 95 1.90 12.32 -2.46
C TYR A 95 1.54 13.30 -3.58
N ASP A 96 2.43 13.42 -4.57
CA ASP A 96 2.18 14.18 -5.80
C ASP A 96 1.14 13.47 -6.68
N LYS A 97 1.23 12.13 -6.74
CA LYS A 97 0.32 11.26 -7.51
C LYS A 97 -0.21 10.14 -6.63
N LYS A 98 -1.46 9.75 -6.83
CA LYS A 98 -2.16 8.79 -5.97
C LYS A 98 -2.82 7.73 -6.83
N ILE A 99 -2.55 6.48 -6.52
CA ILE A 99 -3.13 5.32 -7.20
C ILE A 99 -3.76 4.42 -6.16
N TYR A 100 -5.01 4.03 -6.39
CA TYR A 100 -5.74 3.14 -5.51
C TYR A 100 -6.11 1.85 -6.24
N VAL A 101 -5.53 0.74 -5.81
CA VAL A 101 -5.76 -0.58 -6.40
C VAL A 101 -6.88 -1.30 -5.66
N THR A 102 -8.00 -1.46 -6.34
CA THR A 102 -9.21 -2.10 -5.79
C THR A 102 -9.33 -3.54 -6.26
N ILE A 103 -9.78 -4.42 -5.37
CA ILE A 103 -10.32 -5.75 -5.71
C ILE A 103 -11.59 -5.98 -4.89
N SER A 104 -12.46 -6.86 -5.37
CA SER A 104 -13.62 -7.33 -4.62
C SER A 104 -13.21 -8.09 -3.36
N LYS A 105 -14.08 -8.10 -2.35
CA LYS A 105 -13.88 -8.90 -1.12
C LYS A 105 -13.70 -10.39 -1.45
N SER A 106 -14.48 -10.92 -2.40
CA SER A 106 -14.38 -12.31 -2.84
C SER A 106 -13.01 -12.64 -3.41
N GLU A 107 -12.46 -11.76 -4.24
CA GLU A 107 -11.13 -11.96 -4.81
C GLU A 107 -10.03 -11.76 -3.75
N PHE A 108 -10.19 -10.80 -2.83
CA PHE A 108 -9.30 -10.64 -1.68
C PHE A 108 -9.22 -11.93 -0.85
N VAL A 109 -10.35 -12.46 -0.41
CA VAL A 109 -10.42 -13.70 0.40
C VAL A 109 -9.78 -14.85 -0.36
N LYS A 110 -10.10 -15.00 -1.65
CA LYS A 110 -9.51 -16.04 -2.50
C LYS A 110 -7.99 -15.91 -2.59
N ARG A 111 -7.45 -14.72 -2.82
CA ARG A 111 -5.99 -14.51 -2.90
C ARG A 111 -5.32 -14.70 -1.54
N LYS A 112 -5.89 -14.16 -0.47
CA LYS A 112 -5.31 -14.24 0.89
C LYS A 112 -5.28 -15.68 1.42
N ARG A 113 -6.30 -16.50 1.14
CA ARG A 113 -6.30 -17.94 1.49
C ARG A 113 -5.16 -18.73 0.83
N ASN A 114 -4.68 -18.27 -0.32
CA ASN A 114 -3.57 -18.89 -1.05
C ASN A 114 -2.21 -18.26 -0.72
N ASP A 115 -2.18 -17.20 0.09
CA ASP A 115 -0.96 -16.52 0.51
C ASP A 115 -0.39 -17.19 1.75
N LEU A 116 0.71 -17.93 1.57
CA LEU A 116 1.35 -18.72 2.62
C LEU A 116 2.63 -18.09 3.15
N ARG A 117 2.93 -16.83 2.78
CA ARG A 117 4.17 -16.13 3.20
C ARG A 117 4.36 -16.12 4.72
N TRP A 118 3.25 -16.07 5.46
CA TRP A 118 3.21 -15.98 6.93
C TRP A 118 2.57 -17.22 7.57
N GLY A 119 2.41 -18.30 6.81
CA GLY A 119 1.59 -19.45 7.17
C GLY A 119 0.13 -19.27 6.75
N LYS A 120 -0.71 -20.26 7.11
CA LYS A 120 -2.14 -20.24 6.79
C LYS A 120 -2.89 -19.42 7.84
N GLU A 121 -3.48 -18.31 7.41
CA GLU A 121 -4.30 -17.47 8.27
C GLU A 121 -5.68 -18.10 8.55
N PRO A 122 -6.22 -17.97 9.77
CA PRO A 122 -7.58 -18.39 10.06
C PRO A 122 -8.60 -17.44 9.41
N GLU A 123 -9.77 -17.98 9.08
CA GLU A 123 -10.82 -17.23 8.36
C GLU A 123 -11.25 -15.94 9.08
N TRP A 124 -11.32 -15.97 10.42
CA TRP A 124 -11.67 -14.79 11.20
C TRP A 124 -10.61 -13.68 11.08
N TYR A 125 -9.32 -14.03 10.91
CA TYR A 125 -8.27 -13.04 10.74
C TYR A 125 -8.26 -12.49 9.31
N ILE A 126 -8.58 -13.32 8.30
CA ILE A 126 -8.79 -12.83 6.93
C ILE A 126 -9.93 -11.80 6.89
N GLU A 127 -11.02 -12.05 7.62
CA GLU A 127 -12.10 -11.07 7.76
C GLU A 127 -11.63 -9.79 8.48
N HIS A 128 -10.87 -9.95 9.58
CA HIS A 128 -10.27 -8.81 10.31
C HIS A 128 -9.39 -7.93 9.43
N ILE A 129 -8.59 -8.51 8.52
CA ILE A 129 -7.79 -7.76 7.53
C ILE A 129 -8.71 -6.91 6.64
N TRP A 130 -9.79 -7.49 6.13
CA TRP A 130 -10.73 -6.77 5.28
C TRP A 130 -11.42 -5.61 6.03
N GLU A 131 -11.96 -5.88 7.22
CA GLU A 131 -12.64 -4.87 8.04
C GLU A 131 -11.69 -3.75 8.46
N SER A 132 -10.45 -4.09 8.83
CA SER A 132 -9.41 -3.12 9.16
C SER A 132 -9.02 -2.28 7.95
N PHE A 133 -8.93 -2.88 6.76
CA PHE A 133 -8.71 -2.15 5.52
C PHE A 133 -9.84 -1.14 5.24
N LEU A 134 -11.11 -1.55 5.37
CA LEU A 134 -12.24 -0.64 5.21
C LEU A 134 -12.16 0.55 6.18
N LYS A 135 -11.65 0.33 7.39
CA LYS A 135 -11.54 1.34 8.42
C LYS A 135 -10.33 2.28 8.25
N TYR A 136 -9.20 1.76 7.80
CA TYR A 136 -7.91 2.46 7.90
C TYR A 136 -7.18 2.67 6.57
N GLY A 137 -7.46 1.86 5.54
CA GLY A 137 -6.70 1.85 4.29
C GLY A 137 -7.38 2.53 3.11
N GLN A 138 -8.69 2.76 3.19
CA GLN A 138 -9.45 3.43 2.12
C GLN A 138 -9.12 4.93 2.05
N PRO A 139 -8.99 5.49 0.84
CA PRO A 139 -8.92 6.94 0.69
C PRO A 139 -10.24 7.58 1.16
N LYS A 140 -10.15 8.67 1.92
CA LYS A 140 -11.33 9.42 2.38
C LYS A 140 -11.94 10.32 1.29
N ASN A 141 -11.15 10.63 0.26
CA ASN A 141 -11.56 11.43 -0.89
C ASN A 141 -11.03 10.73 -2.15
N GLU A 142 -11.88 10.56 -3.15
CA GLU A 142 -11.50 9.95 -4.44
C GLU A 142 -11.05 10.98 -5.48
N SER A 143 -11.18 12.29 -5.21
CA SER A 143 -10.64 13.31 -6.10
C SER A 143 -9.12 13.19 -6.19
N ASP A 144 -8.57 13.33 -7.38
CA ASP A 144 -7.13 13.26 -7.68
C ASP A 144 -6.47 11.90 -7.40
N ILE A 145 -7.25 10.81 -7.47
CA ILE A 145 -6.75 9.44 -7.39
C ILE A 145 -7.04 8.68 -8.69
N LEU A 146 -6.04 8.01 -9.24
CA LEU A 146 -6.25 7.00 -10.28
C LEU A 146 -6.69 5.68 -9.64
N ILE A 147 -7.90 5.23 -9.94
CA ILE A 147 -8.42 3.93 -9.48
C ILE A 147 -8.02 2.85 -10.50
N ILE A 148 -7.42 1.76 -10.02
CA ILE A 148 -7.03 0.60 -10.83
C ILE A 148 -7.76 -0.64 -10.32
N ASP A 149 -8.39 -1.36 -11.24
CA ASP A 149 -8.99 -2.66 -10.98
C ASP A 149 -7.90 -3.75 -10.97
N GLY A 150 -7.52 -4.21 -9.77
CA GLY A 150 -6.51 -5.23 -9.54
C GLY A 150 -6.95 -6.66 -9.90
N GLU A 151 -8.18 -6.85 -10.37
CA GLU A 151 -8.66 -8.12 -10.93
C GLU A 151 -8.39 -8.24 -12.43
N LYS A 152 -8.01 -7.13 -13.09
CA LYS A 152 -7.72 -7.06 -14.52
C LYS A 152 -6.21 -6.91 -14.77
N THR A 153 -5.83 -7.13 -16.03
CA THR A 153 -4.50 -6.77 -16.50
C THR A 153 -4.30 -5.27 -16.39
N ILE A 154 -3.18 -4.85 -15.80
CA ILE A 154 -2.82 -3.45 -15.63
C ILE A 154 -2.36 -2.88 -16.98
N GLU A 155 -3.02 -1.83 -17.44
CA GLU A 155 -2.62 -1.07 -18.62
C GLU A 155 -1.51 -0.05 -18.26
N LEU A 156 -0.27 -0.51 -18.21
CA LEU A 156 0.88 0.31 -17.80
C LEU A 156 1.00 1.64 -18.58
N PRO A 157 0.78 1.73 -19.90
CA PRO A 157 0.81 3.01 -20.61
C PRO A 157 -0.19 4.04 -20.08
N ALA A 158 -1.40 3.61 -19.66
CA ALA A 158 -2.40 4.50 -19.08
C ALA A 158 -1.96 5.02 -17.70
N VAL A 159 -1.33 4.14 -16.90
CA VAL A 159 -0.74 4.53 -15.61
C VAL A 159 0.37 5.56 -15.80
N LEU A 160 1.32 5.32 -16.71
CA LEU A 160 2.42 6.24 -16.98
C LEU A 160 1.94 7.58 -17.54
N ASN A 161 0.90 7.58 -18.36
CA ASN A 161 0.26 8.81 -18.84
C ASN A 161 -0.31 9.64 -17.67
N PHE A 162 -1.04 9.01 -16.74
CA PHE A 162 -1.55 9.67 -15.53
C PHE A 162 -0.42 10.25 -14.65
N LEU A 163 0.70 9.55 -14.54
CA LEU A 163 1.85 10.03 -13.77
C LEU A 163 2.54 11.24 -14.42
N SER A 164 2.35 11.44 -15.72
CA SER A 164 2.97 12.53 -16.49
C SER A 164 2.10 13.79 -16.60
N THR A 165 0.85 13.76 -16.14
CA THR A 165 -0.05 14.93 -16.13
C THR A 165 0.27 15.92 -15.02
#